data_AF-A0A2D5RXW3-F1
#
_entry.id   AF-A0A2D5RXW3-F1
#
_cell.length_a   1.000
_cell.length_b   1.000
_cell.length_c   1.000
_cell.angle_alpha   90.00
_cell.angle_beta   90.00
_cell.angle_gamma   90.00
#
_symmetry.space_group_name_H-M   'P 1'
#
loop_
_entity.id
_entity.type
_entity.pdbx_description
1 polymer ?
#
loop_
_entity_poly.entity_id
_entity_poly.type
_entity_poly.pdbx_seq_one_letter_code
_entity_poly.pdbx_strand_id
1 'polypeptide(L)' 'MIERTALVNRLKSYENSPVEIKHALDTLAASDTEYVSNDDIGDIWERVSKAIDNTFSNDENHDAWKLELELSEAYERD' A
#
# COMPACT_ATOMS: atom_id res chain seq x y z
N MET A 1 -0.02 12.49 6.16
CA MET A 1 1.18 12.31 5.29
C MET A 1 1.85 11.00 5.66
N ILE A 2 2.16 10.16 4.68
CA ILE A 2 2.78 8.85 4.89
C ILE A 2 4.26 8.92 4.50
N GLU A 3 5.15 8.46 5.38
CA GLU A 3 6.59 8.33 5.08
C GLU A 3 6.84 7.18 4.11
N ARG A 4 7.51 7.47 3.00
CA ARG A 4 7.78 6.51 1.91
C ARG A 4 8.55 5.30 2.42
N THR A 5 9.62 5.51 3.18
CA THR A 5 10.49 4.42 3.67
C THR A 5 9.74 3.48 4.62
N ALA A 6 8.89 4.03 5.49
CA ALA A 6 8.06 3.24 6.40
C ALA A 6 7.05 2.38 5.63
N LEU A 7 6.41 2.95 4.61
CA LEU A 7 5.46 2.24 3.75
C LEU A 7 6.15 1.12 2.94
N VAL A 8 7.32 1.39 2.35
CA VAL A 8 8.12 0.37 1.65
C VAL A 8 8.45 -0.80 2.56
N ASN A 9 8.89 -0.55 3.80
CA ASN A 9 9.23 -1.62 4.74
C ASN A 9 8.02 -2.49 5.11
N ARG A 10 6.82 -1.91 5.23
CA ARG A 10 5.59 -2.67 5.47
C ARG A 10 5.20 -3.51 4.25
N LEU A 11 5.22 -2.92 3.05
CA LEU A 11 4.85 -3.62 1.82
C LEU A 11 5.82 -4.74 1.47
N LYS A 12 7.11 -4.62 1.81
CA LYS A 12 8.10 -5.69 1.63
C LYS A 12 7.74 -6.98 2.35
N SER A 13 7.06 -6.91 3.50
CA SER A 13 6.57 -8.10 4.20
C SER A 13 5.60 -8.94 3.36
N TYR A 14 5.00 -8.35 2.31
CA TYR A 14 4.07 -8.99 1.39
C TYR A 14 4.62 -9.11 -0.04
N GLU A 15 5.91 -8.84 -0.29
CA GLU A 15 6.47 -8.74 -1.65
C GLU A 15 6.36 -10.04 -2.49
N ASN A 16 6.25 -11.18 -1.80
CA ASN A 16 6.19 -12.50 -2.45
C ASN A 16 4.79 -12.89 -2.91
N SER A 17 3.74 -12.17 -2.49
CA SER A 17 2.38 -12.31 -3.00
C SER A 17 1.51 -11.19 -2.44
N PRO A 18 0.67 -10.51 -3.22
CA PRO A 18 0.43 -10.63 -4.67
C PRO A 18 1.09 -9.54 -5.54
N VAL A 19 0.93 -9.65 -6.88
CA VAL A 19 1.59 -8.78 -7.88
C VAL A 19 1.29 -7.30 -7.69
N GLU A 20 0.13 -6.98 -7.12
CA GLU A 20 -0.29 -5.62 -6.78
C GLU A 20 0.65 -4.97 -5.75
N ILE A 21 1.15 -5.74 -4.78
CA ILE A 21 2.13 -5.24 -3.79
C ILE A 21 3.45 -4.91 -4.47
N LYS A 22 3.88 -5.74 -5.44
CA LYS A 22 5.07 -5.44 -6.24
C LYS A 22 4.91 -4.14 -7.03
N HIS A 23 3.75 -3.93 -7.65
CA HIS A 23 3.46 -2.67 -8.32
C HIS A 23 3.49 -1.47 -7.36
N ALA A 24 2.91 -1.59 -6.17
CA ALA A 24 2.97 -0.53 -5.16
C ALA A 24 4.42 -0.21 -4.73
N LEU A 25 5.27 -1.24 -4.58
CA LEU A 25 6.70 -1.07 -4.31
C LEU A 25 7.43 -0.38 -5.48
N ASP A 26 7.11 -0.72 -6.72
CA ASP A 26 7.67 -0.09 -7.92
C ASP A 26 7.27 1.39 -8.02
N THR A 27 6.00 1.74 -7.74
CA THR A 27 5.52 3.13 -7.64
C THR A 27 6.31 3.91 -6.58
N LEU A 28 6.51 3.33 -5.40
CA LEU A 28 7.30 3.96 -4.33
C LEU A 28 8.78 4.11 -4.68
N ALA A 29 9.35 3.17 -5.44
CA ALA A 29 10.74 3.22 -5.88
C ALA A 29 10.98 4.26 -6.98
N ALA A 30 9.94 4.62 -7.75
CA ALA A 30 10.02 5.65 -8.79
C ALA A 30 10.01 7.09 -8.22
N SER A 31 9.57 7.26 -6.97
CA SER A 31 9.56 8.56 -6.29
C SER A 31 10.82 8.74 -5.44
N ASP A 32 11.42 9.93 -5.47
CA ASP A 32 12.57 10.32 -4.65
C ASP A 32 12.21 11.12 -3.37
N THR A 33 10.92 11.37 -3.13
CA THR A 33 10.46 12.18 -1.99
C THR A 33 10.41 11.39 -0.68
N GLU A 34 10.62 12.08 0.45
CA GLU A 34 10.49 11.49 1.79
C GLU A 34 9.07 11.02 2.09
N TYR A 35 8.08 11.77 1.62
CA TYR A 35 6.65 11.51 1.80
C TYR A 35 6.00 11.09 0.49
N VAL A 36 4.99 10.23 0.61
CA VAL A 36 4.17 9.75 -0.51
C VAL A 36 3.17 10.83 -0.91
N SER A 37 3.05 11.10 -2.21
CA SER A 37 2.08 12.07 -2.74
C SER A 37 0.65 11.56 -2.58
N ASN A 38 -0.36 12.44 -2.57
CA ASN A 38 -1.77 12.01 -2.46
C ASN A 38 -2.18 11.08 -3.62
N ASP A 39 -1.70 11.35 -4.83
CA ASP A 39 -1.96 10.52 -6.01
C ASP A 39 -1.35 9.11 -5.85
N ASP A 40 -0.11 9.04 -5.37
CA ASP A 40 0.55 7.75 -5.10
C ASP A 40 -0.13 7.01 -3.94
N ILE A 41 -0.61 7.72 -2.91
CA ILE A 41 -1.40 7.11 -1.82
C ILE A 41 -2.65 6.47 -2.41
N GLY A 42 -3.34 7.14 -3.33
CA GLY A 42 -4.52 6.60 -4.01
C GLY A 42 -4.23 5.33 -4.82
N ASP A 43 -3.18 5.32 -5.66
CA ASP A 43 -2.80 4.11 -6.43
C ASP A 43 -2.39 2.98 -5.48
N ILE A 44 -1.52 3.25 -4.50
CA ILE A 44 -1.05 2.22 -3.56
C ILE A 44 -2.21 1.64 -2.75
N TRP A 45 -3.14 2.48 -2.29
CA TRP A 45 -4.36 2.03 -1.60
C TRP A 45 -5.15 1.04 -2.45
N GLU A 46 -5.41 1.36 -3.72
CA GLU A 46 -6.14 0.48 -4.63
C GLU A 46 -5.40 -0.85 -4.85
N ARG A 47 -4.07 -0.82 -4.94
CA ARG A 47 -3.24 -2.04 -5.05
C ARG A 47 -3.30 -2.91 -3.80
N VAL A 48 -3.20 -2.31 -2.62
CA VAL A 48 -3.30 -3.04 -1.35
C VAL A 48 -4.70 -3.64 -1.17
N SER A 49 -5.76 -2.90 -1.51
CA SER A 49 -7.13 -3.41 -1.47
C SER A 49 -7.32 -4.64 -2.38
N LYS A 50 -6.85 -4.57 -3.63
CA LYS A 50 -6.87 -5.72 -4.56
C LYS A 50 -6.03 -6.90 -4.05
N ALA A 51 -4.89 -6.62 -3.42
CA ALA A 51 -4.03 -7.65 -2.86
C ALA A 51 -4.76 -8.44 -1.76
N ILE A 52 -5.49 -7.73 -0.92
CA ILE A 52 -6.34 -8.31 0.13
C ILE A 52 -7.41 -9.19 -0.51
N ASP A 53 -8.21 -8.66 -1.43
CA ASP A 53 -9.28 -9.43 -2.08
C ASP A 53 -8.76 -10.74 -2.69
N ASN A 54 -7.62 -10.67 -3.38
CA ASN A 54 -7.06 -11.80 -4.11
C ASN A 54 -6.34 -12.84 -3.22
N THR A 55 -5.67 -12.42 -2.15
CA THR A 55 -4.74 -13.28 -1.40
C THR A 55 -5.04 -13.35 0.10
N PHE A 56 -5.44 -12.23 0.71
CA PHE A 56 -5.56 -12.11 2.18
C PHE A 56 -7.01 -12.07 2.68
N SER A 57 -7.99 -12.23 1.79
CA SER A 57 -9.42 -12.11 2.11
C SER A 57 -9.92 -13.17 3.11
N ASN A 58 -9.22 -14.30 3.21
CA ASN A 58 -9.53 -15.36 4.19
C ASN A 58 -8.90 -15.11 5.58
N ASP A 59 -8.09 -14.06 5.75
CA ASP A 59 -7.46 -13.68 7.02
C ASP A 59 -7.82 -12.23 7.37
N GLU A 60 -8.97 -12.05 8.01
CA GLU A 60 -9.49 -10.76 8.47
C GLU A 60 -8.58 -10.07 9.52
N ASN A 61 -7.65 -10.80 10.14
CA ASN A 61 -6.70 -10.26 11.10
C ASN A 61 -5.34 -9.93 10.45
N HIS A 62 -5.20 -10.12 9.14
CA HIS A 62 -3.97 -9.80 8.44
C HIS A 62 -3.68 -8.29 8.54
N ASP A 63 -2.43 -7.95 8.81
CA ASP A 63 -1.94 -6.57 8.92
C ASP A 63 -2.11 -5.73 7.63
N ALA A 64 -2.36 -6.37 6.48
CA ALA A 64 -2.72 -5.72 5.23
C ALA A 64 -4.03 -4.94 5.35
N TRP A 65 -5.03 -5.44 6.09
CA TRP A 65 -6.30 -4.73 6.33
C TRP A 65 -6.09 -3.43 7.09
N LYS A 66 -5.21 -3.44 8.09
CA LYS A 66 -4.85 -2.22 8.82
C LYS A 66 -4.13 -1.22 7.91
N LEU A 67 -3.25 -1.71 7.04
CA LEU A 67 -2.56 -0.86 6.07
C LEU A 67 -3.53 -0.23 5.06
N GLU A 68 -4.51 -1.00 4.57
CA GLU A 68 -5.55 -0.51 3.67
C GLU A 68 -6.35 0.62 4.32
N LEU A 69 -6.79 0.44 5.56
CA LEU A 69 -7.51 1.47 6.31
C LEU A 69 -6.68 2.74 6.48
N GLU A 70 -5.42 2.61 6.92
CA GLU A 70 -4.52 3.76 7.09
C GLU A 70 -4.29 4.53 5.77
N LEU A 71 -4.17 3.82 4.64
CA LEU A 71 -4.05 4.43 3.31
C LEU A 71 -5.35 5.14 2.89
N SER A 72 -6.50 4.52 3.18
CA SER A 72 -7.82 5.10 2.86
C SER A 72 -8.09 6.39 3.66
N GLU A 73 -7.66 6.45 4.92
CA GLU A 73 -7.78 7.64 5.78
C GLU A 73 -6.81 8.74 5.38
N ALA A 74 -5.62 8.37 4.88
CA ALA A 74 -4.61 9.31 4.43
C ALA A 74 -4.89 9.87 3.02
N TYR A 75 -5.69 9.17 2.22
CA TYR A 75 -6.06 9.59 0.88
C TYR A 75 -7.14 10.68 0.94
N GLU A 76 -6.76 11.91 0.58
CA GLU A 76 -7.69 13.02 0.46
C GLU A 76 -8.40 12.92 -0.91
N ARG A 77 -9.65 12.43 -0.90
CA ARG A 77 -10.55 12.49 -2.06
C ARG A 77 -11.08 13.92 -2.21
N ASP A 78 -10.53 14.69 -3.13
CA ASP A 78 -11.16 15.91 -3.66
C ASP A 78 -12.35 15.57 -4.59
#